data_AF-A0A8J7U7J6-F1
#
_entry.id   AF-A0A8J7U7J6-F1
#
_cell.length_a   1.000
_cell.length_b   1.000
_cell.length_c   1.000
_cell.angle_alpha   90.00
_cell.angle_beta   90.00
_cell.angle_gamma   90.00
#
_symmetry.space_group_name_H-M   'P 1'
#
loop_
_entity.id
_entity.type
_entity.pdbx_description
1 polymer ?
#
loop_
_entity_poly.entity_id
_entity_poly.type
_entity_poly.pdbx_seq_one_letter_code
_entity_poly.pdbx_strand_id
1 'polypeptide(L)'
;MSEQTTTFLEIEQKLSQDAEGKEKAVLIERLLGQAQNTKKAMDAGLAPDDFSAASKFRDACDVAAVTVGKVWMRIHKKANKPG
;
A
#
# COMPACT_ATOMS: atom_id res chain seq x y z
N MET A 1 12.70 -29.33 -2.61
CA MET A 1 13.39 -28.02 -2.74
C MET A 1 12.42 -26.96 -2.27
N SER A 2 12.60 -26.45 -1.07
CA SER A 2 11.77 -25.39 -0.51
C SER A 2 12.27 -24.08 -1.09
N GLU A 3 11.45 -23.41 -1.91
CA GLU A 3 11.75 -22.06 -2.39
C GLU A 3 11.86 -21.15 -1.17
N GLN A 4 13.08 -20.85 -0.73
CA GLN A 4 13.34 -19.79 0.23
C GLN A 4 13.11 -18.48 -0.50
N THR A 5 11.86 -18.03 -0.50
CA THR A 5 11.50 -16.68 -0.93
C THR A 5 12.26 -15.72 -0.01
N THR A 6 13.35 -15.16 -0.51
CA THR A 6 14.12 -14.13 0.19
C THR A 6 13.17 -13.00 0.55
N THR A 7 12.84 -12.89 1.83
CA THR A 7 11.97 -11.84 2.39
C THR A 7 12.71 -10.51 2.27
N PHE A 8 12.56 -9.83 1.13
CA PHE A 8 13.43 -8.68 0.78
C PHE A 8 12.93 -7.36 1.38
N LEU A 9 11.71 -7.29 1.92
CA LEU A 9 11.14 -6.11 2.56
C LEU A 9 10.39 -6.47 3.85
N GLU A 10 10.69 -5.81 4.98
CA GLU A 10 10.01 -6.00 6.28
C GLU A 10 8.47 -5.88 6.17
N ILE A 11 8.00 -5.03 5.26
CA ILE A 11 6.57 -4.84 4.99
C ILE A 11 5.93 -6.10 4.39
N GLU A 12 6.62 -6.82 3.52
CA GLU A 12 6.11 -8.07 2.94
C GLU A 12 5.99 -9.16 4.01
N GLN A 13 6.98 -9.24 4.92
CA GLN A 13 6.91 -10.16 6.05
C GLN A 13 5.70 -9.86 6.93
N LYS A 14 5.52 -8.60 7.33
CA LYS A 14 4.36 -8.17 8.13
C LYS A 14 3.03 -8.51 7.44
N LEU A 15 2.89 -8.18 6.15
CA LEU A 15 1.67 -8.47 5.39
C LEU A 15 1.41 -9.97 5.23
N SER A 16 2.46 -10.80 5.13
CA SER A 16 2.32 -12.25 5.03
C SER A 16 1.83 -12.90 6.32
N GLN A 17 2.20 -12.35 7.47
CA GLN A 17 1.83 -12.85 8.80
C GLN A 17 0.50 -12.25 9.31
N ASP A 18 0.02 -11.19 8.66
CA ASP A 18 -1.17 -10.43 9.02
C ASP A 18 -2.48 -11.13 8.61
N ALA A 19 -2.79 -12.29 9.21
CA ALA A 19 -4.01 -13.04 8.91
C ALA A 19 -5.30 -12.25 9.20
N GLU A 20 -5.27 -11.34 10.17
CA GLU A 20 -6.41 -10.52 10.58
C GLU A 20 -6.55 -9.22 9.78
N GLY A 21 -5.57 -8.87 8.93
CA GLY A 21 -5.61 -7.68 8.09
C GLY A 21 -5.34 -6.35 8.81
N LYS A 22 -4.79 -6.38 10.02
CA LYS A 22 -4.49 -5.19 10.85
C LYS A 22 -3.35 -4.38 10.27
N GLU A 23 -2.22 -5.01 9.95
CA GLU A 23 -1.06 -4.33 9.35
C GLU A 23 -1.40 -3.81 7.95
N LYS A 24 -2.17 -4.57 7.18
CA LYS A 24 -2.73 -4.14 5.90
C LYS A 24 -3.59 -2.88 6.09
N ALA A 25 -4.49 -2.86 7.06
CA ALA A 25 -5.36 -1.72 7.32
C ALA A 25 -4.55 -0.46 7.70
N VAL A 26 -3.59 -0.59 8.61
CA VAL A 26 -2.70 0.51 9.03
C VAL A 26 -1.90 1.06 7.84
N LEU A 27 -1.37 0.19 6.98
CA LEU A 27 -0.59 0.61 5.81
C LEU A 27 -1.46 1.34 4.78
N ILE A 28 -2.68 0.84 4.53
CA ILE A 28 -3.64 1.51 3.64
C ILE A 28 -4.05 2.87 4.21
N GLU A 29 -4.37 2.95 5.50
CA GLU A 29 -4.73 4.21 6.16
C GLU A 29 -3.60 5.24 6.05
N ARG A 30 -2.35 4.82 6.26
CA ARG A 30 -1.18 5.70 6.09
C ARG A 30 -1.06 6.21 4.66
N LEU A 31 -1.24 5.36 3.65
CA LEU A 31 -1.16 5.75 2.24
C LEU A 31 -2.28 6.73 1.86
N LEU A 32 -3.51 6.46 2.27
CA LEU A 32 -4.65 7.35 2.03
C LEU A 32 -4.51 8.68 2.79
N GLY A 33 -3.95 8.65 4.00
CA GLY A 33 -3.63 9.85 4.78
C GLY A 33 -2.60 10.73 4.06
N GLN A 34 -1.57 10.14 3.44
CA GLN A 34 -0.61 10.88 2.62
C GLN A 34 -1.29 11.48 1.38
N ALA A 35 -2.08 10.70 0.64
CA ALA A 35 -2.82 11.18 -0.52
C ALA A 35 -3.73 12.38 -0.16
N GLN A 36 -4.42 12.31 0.98
CA GLN A 36 -5.29 13.37 1.46
C GLN A 36 -4.51 14.62 1.89
N ASN A 37 -3.35 14.47 2.53
CA ASN A 37 -2.50 15.60 2.90
C ASN A 37 -1.91 16.28 1.66
N THR A 38 -1.48 15.51 0.66
CA THR A 38 -1.03 16.05 -0.62
C THR A 38 -2.15 16.78 -1.34
N LYS A 39 -3.36 16.23 -1.36
CA LYS A 39 -4.53 16.93 -1.91
C LYS A 39 -4.77 18.28 -1.22
N LYS A 40 -4.72 18.33 0.12
CA LYS A 40 -4.87 19.60 0.86
C LYS A 40 -3.79 20.62 0.48
N ALA A 41 -2.55 20.18 0.26
CA ALA A 41 -1.48 21.07 -0.20
C ALA A 41 -1.75 21.59 -1.62
N MET A 42 -2.24 20.72 -2.52
CA MET A 42 -2.66 21.13 -3.87
C MET A 42 -3.82 22.15 -3.83
N ASP A 43 -4.83 21.91 -2.98
CA ASP A 43 -5.99 22.78 -2.82
C ASP A 43 -5.62 24.16 -2.21
N ALA A 44 -4.52 24.23 -1.45
CA ALA A 44 -3.99 25.47 -0.88
C ALA A 44 -3.22 26.34 -1.91
N GLY A 45 -2.99 25.82 -3.11
CA GLY A 45 -2.23 26.48 -4.17
C GLY A 45 -0.75 26.10 -4.14
N LEU A 46 -0.31 25.44 -5.21
CA LEU A 46 1.09 25.10 -5.47
C LEU A 46 1.55 25.78 -6.75
N ALA A 47 2.86 26.00 -6.88
CA ALA A 47 3.44 26.33 -8.17
C ALA A 47 3.17 25.20 -9.18
N PRO A 48 3.09 25.49 -10.50
CA PRO A 48 2.72 24.47 -11.50
C PRO A 48 3.58 23.19 -11.48
N ASP A 49 4.89 23.35 -11.30
CA ASP A 49 5.82 22.21 -11.24
C ASP A 49 5.60 21.36 -9.99
N ASP A 50 5.36 22.00 -8.84
CA ASP A 50 5.04 21.34 -7.58
C ASP A 50 3.67 20.66 -7.62
N PHE A 51 2.70 21.25 -8.33
CA PHE A 51 1.38 20.64 -8.54
C PHE A 51 1.49 19.34 -9.33
N SER A 52 2.31 19.31 -10.39
CA SER A 52 2.52 18.09 -11.19
C SER A 52 3.16 16.98 -10.36
N ALA A 53 4.17 17.31 -9.55
CA ALA A 53 4.81 16.37 -8.65
C ALA A 53 3.83 15.86 -7.57
N ALA A 54 3.07 16.76 -6.96
CA ALA A 54 2.07 16.43 -5.94
C ALA A 54 0.95 15.54 -6.51
N SER A 55 0.46 15.82 -7.72
CA SER A 55 -0.56 14.99 -8.38
C SER A 55 -0.06 13.57 -8.58
N LYS A 56 1.17 13.40 -9.11
CA LYS A 56 1.78 12.07 -9.31
C LYS A 56 1.98 11.33 -8.00
N PHE A 57 2.40 12.02 -6.95
CA PHE A 57 2.59 11.42 -5.63
C PHE A 57 1.26 10.95 -5.04
N ARG A 58 0.21 11.76 -5.13
CA ARG A 58 -1.15 11.39 -4.71
C ARG A 58 -1.61 10.12 -5.44
N ASP A 59 -1.48 10.09 -6.77
CA ASP A 59 -1.89 8.93 -7.58
C ASP A 59 -1.08 7.67 -7.20
N ALA A 60 0.22 7.83 -6.93
CA ALA A 60 1.07 6.73 -6.47
C ALA A 60 0.62 6.15 -5.12
N CYS A 61 0.20 7.00 -4.17
CA CYS A 61 -0.35 6.55 -2.89
C CYS A 61 -1.63 5.73 -3.08
N ASP A 62 -2.54 6.17 -3.95
CA ASP A 62 -3.80 5.47 -4.24
C ASP A 62 -3.52 4.09 -4.90
N VAL A 63 -2.62 4.04 -5.88
CA VAL A 63 -2.21 2.79 -6.53
C VAL A 63 -1.50 1.84 -5.56
N ALA A 64 -0.67 2.38 -4.66
CA ALA A 64 0.00 1.58 -3.64
C ALA A 64 -1.01 0.95 -2.67
N ALA A 65 -2.04 1.69 -2.23
CA ALA A 65 -3.08 1.17 -1.34
C ALA A 65 -3.85 0.00 -1.98
N VAL A 66 -4.20 0.14 -3.26
CA VAL A 66 -4.82 -0.96 -4.05
C VAL A 66 -3.89 -2.16 -4.16
N THR A 67 -2.60 -1.93 -4.38
CA THR A 67 -1.60 -2.99 -4.54
C THR A 67 -1.43 -3.79 -3.25
N VAL A 68 -1.30 -3.12 -2.10
CA VAL A 68 -1.26 -3.75 -0.78
C VAL A 68 -2.48 -4.63 -0.55
N GLY A 69 -3.68 -4.12 -0.85
CA GLY A 69 -4.92 -4.90 -0.74
C GLY A 69 -4.92 -6.17 -1.61
N LYS A 70 -4.47 -6.07 -2.86
CA LYS A 70 -4.39 -7.21 -3.79
C LYS A 70 -3.36 -8.24 -3.35
N VAL A 71 -2.19 -7.82 -2.89
CA VAL A 71 -1.12 -8.71 -2.41
C VAL A 71 -1.58 -9.45 -1.17
N TRP A 72 -2.13 -8.75 -0.18
CA TRP A 72 -2.67 -9.36 1.04
C TRP A 72 -3.74 -10.42 0.71
N MET A 73 -4.70 -10.08 -0.16
CA MET A 73 -5.72 -11.04 -0.62
C MET A 73 -5.11 -12.26 -1.30
N ARG A 74 -4.08 -12.10 -2.13
CA ARG A 74 -3.42 -13.22 -2.82
C ARG A 74 -2.72 -14.17 -1.85
N ILE A 75 -2.07 -13.64 -0.82
CA ILE A 75 -1.38 -14.43 0.20
C ILE A 75 -2.42 -15.24 1.01
N HIS A 76 -3.44 -14.57 1.54
CA HIS A 76 -4.37 -15.18 2.49
C HIS A 76 -5.51 -15.97 1.82
N LYS A 77 -5.86 -15.68 0.56
CA LYS A 77 -6.80 -16.52 -0.22
C LYS A 77 -6.19 -17.87 -0.61
N LYS A 78 -4.86 -17.96 -0.78
CA LYS A 78 -4.18 -19.24 -1.01
C LYS A 78 -4.17 -20.14 0.23
N ALA A 79 -4.13 -19.55 1.43
CA ALA A 79 -4.14 -20.30 2.70
C ALA A 79 -5.48 -21.00 3.00
N ASN A 80 -6.57 -20.59 2.33
CA ASN A 80 -7.93 -21.08 2.60
C ASN A 80 -8.47 -22.04 1.52
N LYS A 81 -7.59 -22.68 0.73
CA LYS A 81 -8.00 -23.79 -0.13
C LYS A 81 -7.93 -25.10 0.66
N PRO A 82 -9.06 -25.78 0.94
CA PRO A 82 -9.01 -27.16 1.42
C PRO A 82 -8.39 -28.01 0.31
N GLY A 83 -7.25 -28.63 0.62
CA GLY A 83 -6.70 -29.73 -0.16
C GLY A 83 -7.46 -31.02 0.11
#